data_AF-A0A956ZK65-F1
#
_entry.id   AF-A0A956ZK65-F1
#
_cell.length_a   1.000
_cell.length_b   1.000
_cell.length_c   1.000
_cell.angle_alpha   90.00
_cell.angle_beta   90.00
_cell.angle_gamma   90.00
#
_symmetry.space_group_name_H-M   'P 1'
#
loop_
_entity.id
_entity.type
_entity.pdbx_description
1 polymer ?
#
loop_
_entity_poly.entity_id
_entity_poly.type
_entity_poly.pdbx_seq_one_letter_code
_entity_poly.pdbx_strand_id
1 'polypeptide(L)'
;MDQPAEPDYQPIIEGIVADIRPELRSGRVATYIPELARVSPDHFGIAVSTPGGRTFATGDATTPFSIQSISKLFTLTLAMQLAGDSLWERLDREPSGNPFNSLVQLERENGIPRNPFINAGALVITDVILSHLHNAKSTVLDFVRSLSGNPTIEFDHAVAASERATGHRNAAMAHFLKGFDNLNNDPDDVLDAYFHHCS
;
A
#
# COMPACT_ATOMS: atom_id res chain seq x y z
N MET A 1 6.29 -38.92 -12.77
CA MET A 1 4.93 -38.46 -12.43
C MET A 1 4.73 -37.21 -13.25
N ASP A 2 3.99 -37.28 -14.35
CA ASP A 2 3.73 -36.11 -15.19
C ASP A 2 2.95 -35.10 -14.37
N GLN A 3 3.52 -33.92 -14.14
CA GLN A 3 2.75 -32.80 -13.62
C GLN A 3 1.66 -32.45 -14.65
N PRO A 4 0.40 -32.24 -14.24
CA PRO A 4 -0.63 -31.80 -15.16
C PRO A 4 -0.16 -30.52 -15.86
N ALA A 5 -0.41 -30.41 -17.16
CA ALA A 5 -0.10 -29.21 -17.93
C ALA A 5 -0.74 -28.00 -17.26
N GLU A 6 0.07 -26.98 -17.01
CA GLU A 6 -0.38 -25.77 -16.32
C GLU A 6 -1.50 -25.09 -17.13
N PRO A 7 -2.63 -24.73 -16.50
CA PRO A 7 -3.76 -24.12 -17.21
C PRO A 7 -3.34 -22.90 -18.02
N ASP A 8 -3.90 -22.76 -19.22
CA ASP A 8 -3.80 -21.52 -19.98
C ASP A 8 -4.84 -20.52 -19.48
N TYR A 9 -4.39 -19.52 -18.73
CA TYR A 9 -5.26 -18.48 -18.18
C TYR A 9 -5.59 -17.37 -19.18
N GLN A 10 -4.91 -17.30 -20.34
CA GLN A 10 -5.11 -16.24 -21.32
C GLN A 10 -6.57 -16.08 -21.77
N PRO A 11 -7.28 -17.13 -22.25
CA PRO A 11 -8.66 -16.97 -22.69
C PRO A 11 -9.61 -16.58 -21.55
N ILE A 12 -9.28 -16.96 -20.31
CA ILE A 12 -10.09 -16.64 -19.13
C ILE A 12 -9.99 -15.14 -18.83
N ILE A 13 -8.77 -14.61 -18.74
CA ILE A 13 -8.57 -13.19 -18.41
C ILE A 13 -9.07 -12.27 -19.54
N GLU A 14 -8.97 -12.69 -20.80
CA GLU A 14 -9.55 -11.97 -21.95
C GLU A 14 -11.07 -11.93 -21.87
N GLY A 15 -11.72 -13.05 -21.50
CA GLY A 15 -13.16 -13.09 -21.25
C GLY A 15 -13.57 -12.13 -20.14
N ILE A 16 -12.84 -12.12 -19.01
CA ILE A 16 -13.10 -11.20 -17.89
C ILE A 16 -13.00 -9.73 -18.34
N VAL A 17 -11.97 -9.36 -19.12
CA VAL A 17 -11.84 -7.99 -19.65
C VAL A 17 -13.03 -7.64 -20.55
N ALA A 18 -13.45 -8.57 -21.43
CA ALA A 18 -14.58 -8.34 -22.31
C ALA A 18 -15.89 -8.14 -21.53
N ASP A 19 -16.12 -8.93 -20.48
CA ASP A 19 -17.31 -8.87 -19.65
C ASP A 19 -17.36 -7.60 -18.79
N ILE A 20 -16.22 -7.12 -18.29
CA ILE A 20 -16.13 -5.94 -17.42
C ILE A 20 -16.12 -4.63 -18.22
N ARG A 21 -15.64 -4.63 -19.47
CA ARG A 21 -15.49 -3.41 -20.28
C ARG A 21 -16.76 -2.52 -20.33
N PRO A 22 -17.99 -3.05 -20.45
CA PRO A 22 -19.21 -2.24 -20.39
C PRO A 22 -19.45 -1.54 -19.04
N GLU A 23 -18.90 -2.09 -17.95
CA GLU A 23 -19.15 -1.67 -16.56
C GLU A 23 -18.10 -0.70 -15.99
N LEU A 24 -17.02 -0.39 -16.74
CA LEU A 24 -15.88 0.40 -16.24
C LEU A 24 -16.27 1.78 -15.68
N ARG A 25 -17.38 2.35 -16.18
CA ARG A 25 -17.88 3.66 -15.75
C ARG A 25 -18.93 3.62 -14.65
N SER A 26 -19.23 2.45 -14.09
CA SER A 26 -20.14 2.31 -12.95
C SER A 26 -19.58 2.92 -11.66
N GLY A 27 -18.25 2.95 -11.53
CA GLY A 27 -17.53 3.53 -10.40
C GLY A 27 -17.16 5.01 -10.58
N ARG A 28 -16.34 5.51 -9.64
CA ARG A 28 -15.76 6.85 -9.71
C ARG A 28 -14.26 6.76 -9.44
N VAL A 29 -13.47 7.41 -10.29
CA VAL A 29 -12.03 7.60 -10.05
C VAL A 29 -11.84 8.43 -8.78
N ALA A 30 -10.77 8.17 -8.04
CA ALA A 30 -10.40 8.97 -6.88
C ALA A 30 -10.03 10.40 -7.32
N THR A 31 -10.61 11.41 -6.66
CA THR A 31 -10.46 12.82 -7.08
C THR A 31 -9.90 13.73 -5.97
N TYR A 32 -9.42 13.17 -4.86
CA TYR A 32 -8.94 13.97 -3.73
C TYR A 32 -7.55 14.58 -3.98
N ILE A 33 -6.78 14.04 -4.93
CA ILE A 33 -5.57 14.67 -5.48
C ILE A 33 -5.64 14.76 -7.03
N PRO A 34 -5.02 15.78 -7.65
CA PRO A 34 -5.09 15.99 -9.10
C PRO A 34 -4.54 14.84 -9.94
N GLU A 35 -3.49 14.17 -9.46
CA GLU A 35 -2.80 13.08 -10.16
C GLU A 35 -3.75 11.90 -10.38
N LEU A 36 -4.52 11.52 -9.35
CA LEU A 36 -5.52 10.47 -9.45
C LEU A 36 -6.74 10.92 -10.27
N ALA A 37 -7.16 12.17 -10.12
CA ALA A 37 -8.35 12.71 -10.80
C ALA A 37 -8.22 12.71 -12.34
N ARG A 38 -6.99 12.72 -12.86
CA ARG A 38 -6.68 12.74 -14.29
C ARG A 38 -6.63 11.34 -14.92
N VAL A 39 -6.66 10.27 -14.14
CA VAL A 39 -6.62 8.90 -14.63
C VAL A 39 -7.93 8.59 -15.39
N SER A 40 -7.82 7.97 -16.57
CA SER A 40 -8.99 7.61 -17.35
C SER A 40 -9.82 6.54 -16.64
N PRO A 41 -11.15 6.71 -16.51
CA PRO A 41 -12.03 5.67 -15.99
C PRO A 41 -12.15 4.45 -16.92
N ASP A 42 -11.64 4.55 -18.15
CA ASP A 42 -11.67 3.46 -19.13
C ASP A 42 -10.46 2.51 -19.00
N HIS A 43 -9.54 2.78 -18.07
CA HIS A 43 -8.39 1.92 -17.83
C HIS A 43 -8.75 0.66 -17.07
N PHE A 44 -8.39 -0.49 -17.65
CA PHE A 44 -8.54 -1.78 -17.01
C PHE A 44 -7.48 -2.76 -17.53
N GLY A 45 -6.71 -3.32 -16.61
CA GLY A 45 -5.67 -4.31 -16.90
C GLY A 45 -5.71 -5.43 -15.87
N ILE A 46 -5.39 -6.64 -16.32
CA ILE A 46 -5.26 -7.81 -15.46
C ILE A 46 -3.99 -8.57 -15.85
N ALA A 47 -3.24 -9.00 -14.84
CA ALA A 47 -2.08 -9.86 -14.99
C ALA A 47 -2.13 -10.99 -13.97
N VAL A 48 -1.75 -12.19 -14.39
CA VAL A 48 -1.68 -13.40 -13.57
C VAL A 48 -0.30 -14.00 -13.73
N SER A 49 0.46 -14.10 -12.64
CA SER A 49 1.74 -14.80 -12.60
C SER A 49 1.61 -16.08 -11.78
N THR A 50 2.02 -17.20 -12.35
CA THR A 50 1.93 -18.51 -11.71
C THR A 50 3.22 -18.88 -10.96
N PRO A 51 3.19 -19.84 -10.02
CA PRO A 51 4.40 -20.35 -9.37
C PRO A 51 5.41 -20.97 -10.36
N GLY A 52 4.97 -21.39 -11.55
CA GLY A 52 5.82 -21.88 -12.63
C GLY A 52 6.56 -20.78 -13.41
N GLY A 53 6.31 -19.50 -13.09
CA GLY A 53 6.94 -18.36 -13.74
C GLY A 53 6.28 -17.94 -15.06
N ARG A 54 5.12 -18.51 -15.42
CA ARG A 54 4.33 -18.04 -16.56
C ARG A 54 3.51 -16.83 -16.15
N THR A 55 3.49 -15.81 -17.01
CA THR A 55 2.68 -14.62 -16.84
C THR A 55 1.72 -14.48 -18.01
N PHE A 56 0.45 -14.22 -17.68
CA PHE A 56 -0.62 -13.92 -18.62
C PHE A 56 -1.09 -12.50 -18.34
N ALA A 57 -1.35 -11.72 -19.38
CA ALA A 57 -1.80 -10.34 -19.22
C ALA A 57 -2.72 -9.93 -20.37
N THR A 58 -3.65 -9.02 -20.08
CA THR A 58 -4.53 -8.41 -21.09
C THR A 58 -5.02 -7.05 -20.60
N GLY A 59 -5.59 -6.26 -21.52
CA GLY A 59 -5.97 -4.86 -21.27
C GLY A 59 -4.75 -3.98 -21.01
N ASP A 60 -4.89 -3.02 -20.11
CA ASP A 60 -3.89 -2.00 -19.78
C ASP A 60 -2.86 -2.46 -18.73
N ALA A 61 -2.57 -3.76 -18.66
CA ALA A 61 -1.78 -4.40 -17.59
C ALA A 61 -0.34 -3.89 -17.43
N THR A 62 0.19 -3.18 -18.44
CA THR A 62 1.54 -2.58 -18.41
C THR A 62 1.54 -1.09 -18.05
N THR A 63 0.36 -0.49 -17.84
CA THR A 63 0.23 0.93 -17.49
C THR A 63 0.67 1.14 -16.04
N PRO A 64 1.70 1.97 -15.77
CA PRO A 64 2.12 2.28 -14.42
C PRO A 64 1.05 3.06 -13.66
N PHE A 65 0.91 2.80 -12.37
CA PHE A 65 0.05 3.56 -11.47
C PHE A 65 0.63 3.55 -10.06
N SER A 66 0.25 4.55 -9.26
CA SER A 66 0.63 4.65 -7.85
C SER A 66 0.02 3.51 -7.03
N ILE A 67 0.85 2.77 -6.29
CA ILE A 67 0.39 1.56 -5.57
C ILE A 67 -0.48 1.87 -4.35
N GLN A 68 -0.43 3.11 -3.83
CA GLN A 68 -1.31 3.58 -2.76
C GLN A 68 -1.27 2.62 -1.55
N SER A 69 -2.41 2.27 -0.98
CA SER A 69 -2.47 1.38 0.20
C SER A 69 -1.99 -0.06 -0.05
N ILE A 70 -1.73 -0.48 -1.30
CA ILE A 70 -1.07 -1.78 -1.57
C ILE A 70 0.34 -1.79 -0.93
N SER A 71 0.99 -0.63 -0.84
CA SER A 71 2.28 -0.43 -0.17
C SER A 71 2.36 -1.03 1.24
N LYS A 72 1.24 -1.02 1.98
CA LYS A 72 1.15 -1.51 3.36
C LYS A 72 1.59 -2.97 3.51
N LEU A 73 1.33 -3.81 2.50
CA LEU A 73 1.76 -5.20 2.48
C LEU A 73 3.29 -5.32 2.45
N PHE A 74 3.94 -4.54 1.59
CA PHE A 74 5.39 -4.56 1.43
C PHE A 74 6.08 -3.97 2.67
N THR A 75 5.59 -2.85 3.18
CA THR A 75 6.13 -2.24 4.41
C THR A 75 5.95 -3.14 5.63
N LEU A 76 4.79 -3.81 5.77
CA LEU A 76 4.58 -4.76 6.85
C LEU A 76 5.57 -5.92 6.76
N THR A 77 5.74 -6.49 5.57
CA THR A 77 6.66 -7.62 5.35
C THR A 77 8.09 -7.23 5.74
N LEU A 78 8.55 -6.05 5.32
CA LEU A 78 9.87 -5.54 5.69
C LEU A 78 9.97 -5.27 7.20
N ALA A 79 8.97 -4.63 7.81
CA ALA A 79 8.96 -4.38 9.25
C ALA A 79 9.00 -5.66 10.08
N MET A 80 8.29 -6.72 9.65
CA MET A 80 8.36 -8.03 10.28
C MET A 80 9.75 -8.67 10.18
N GLN A 81 10.47 -8.47 9.06
CA GLN A 81 11.87 -8.94 8.93
C GLN A 81 12.83 -8.19 9.87
N LEU A 82 12.57 -6.91 10.13
CA LEU A 82 13.42 -6.05 10.96
C LEU A 82 13.17 -6.25 12.46
N ALA A 83 11.89 -6.25 12.87
CA ALA A 83 11.49 -6.20 14.27
C ALA A 83 10.93 -7.53 14.83
N GLY A 84 10.59 -8.49 13.95
CA GLY A 84 9.98 -9.76 14.35
C GLY A 84 8.70 -9.56 15.16
N ASP A 85 8.57 -10.33 16.24
CA ASP A 85 7.35 -10.32 17.06
C ASP A 85 7.17 -9.06 17.92
N SER A 86 8.23 -8.27 18.16
CA SER A 86 8.13 -7.01 18.92
C SER A 86 7.20 -5.98 18.25
N LEU A 87 6.96 -6.15 16.94
CA LEU A 87 6.01 -5.34 16.18
C LEU A 87 4.60 -5.35 16.81
N TRP A 88 4.20 -6.48 17.36
CA TRP A 88 2.84 -6.71 17.87
C TRP A 88 2.60 -6.17 19.27
N GLU A 89 3.64 -5.62 19.89
CA GLU A 89 3.50 -4.80 21.11
C GLU A 89 2.94 -3.41 20.80
N ARG A 90 3.01 -2.99 19.53
CA ARG A 90 2.67 -1.64 19.06
C ARG A 90 1.42 -1.57 18.18
N LEU A 91 0.93 -2.72 17.70
CA LEU A 91 -0.29 -2.86 16.93
C LEU A 91 -0.87 -4.27 17.07
N ASP A 92 -2.17 -4.40 16.83
CA ASP A 92 -2.91 -5.65 16.89
C ASP A 92 -3.03 -6.31 15.50
N ARG A 93 -3.74 -7.44 15.40
CA ARG A 93 -3.95 -8.23 14.16
C ARG A 93 -5.42 -8.39 13.79
N GLU A 94 -6.31 -7.68 14.47
CA GLU A 94 -7.75 -7.85 14.36
C GLU A 94 -8.41 -6.89 13.36
N PRO A 95 -9.53 -7.27 12.72
CA PRO A 95 -10.34 -6.34 11.94
C PRO A 95 -10.81 -5.15 12.81
N SER A 96 -10.86 -3.96 12.21
CA SER A 96 -11.19 -2.73 12.97
C SER A 96 -12.68 -2.56 13.26
N GLY A 97 -13.59 -3.25 12.56
CA GLY A 97 -15.06 -3.15 12.72
C GLY A 97 -15.68 -1.78 12.38
N ASN A 98 -14.87 -0.71 12.46
CA ASN A 98 -15.16 0.67 12.13
C ASN A 98 -14.33 1.11 10.90
N PRO A 99 -14.65 2.28 10.28
CA PRO A 99 -13.85 2.83 9.19
C PRO A 99 -12.36 2.94 9.53
N PHE A 100 -11.50 2.67 8.54
CA PHE A 100 -10.04 2.58 8.67
C PHE A 100 -9.33 3.86 9.17
N ASN A 101 -10.04 4.99 9.26
CA ASN A 101 -9.55 6.31 9.64
C ASN A 101 -10.22 6.86 10.92
N SER A 102 -10.77 5.99 11.77
CA SER A 102 -11.47 6.39 13.00
C SER A 102 -10.51 6.79 14.12
N LEU A 103 -10.35 8.10 14.37
CA LEU A 103 -9.59 8.62 15.52
C LEU A 103 -10.23 8.22 16.87
N VAL A 104 -11.56 8.14 16.93
CA VAL A 104 -12.28 7.74 18.15
C VAL A 104 -11.93 6.32 18.57
N GLN A 105 -11.73 5.42 17.61
CA GLN A 105 -11.28 4.06 17.92
C GLN A 105 -9.85 4.07 18.46
N LEU A 106 -8.96 4.80 17.79
CA LEU A 106 -7.56 4.90 18.19
C LEU A 106 -7.41 5.46 19.62
N GLU A 107 -8.25 6.42 20.00
CA GLU A 107 -8.33 6.95 21.37
C GLU A 107 -8.74 5.88 22.38
N ARG A 108 -9.82 5.14 22.09
CA ARG A 108 -10.31 4.07 22.98
C ARG A 108 -9.31 2.93 23.17
N GLU A 109 -8.47 2.72 22.17
CA GLU A 109 -7.43 1.70 22.14
C GLU A 109 -6.06 2.23 22.61
N ASN A 110 -6.04 3.41 23.23
CA ASN A 110 -4.83 4.05 23.78
C ASN A 110 -3.68 4.16 22.77
N GLY A 111 -4.00 4.51 21.53
CA GLY A 111 -3.01 4.67 20.47
C GLY A 111 -2.49 3.37 19.85
N ILE A 112 -3.06 2.20 20.18
CA ILE A 112 -2.70 0.91 19.57
C ILE A 112 -3.62 0.63 18.36
N PRO A 113 -3.12 0.65 17.11
CA PRO A 113 -3.95 0.38 15.94
C PRO A 113 -4.35 -1.10 15.85
N ARG A 114 -5.56 -1.37 15.35
CA ARG A 114 -6.10 -2.74 15.24
C ARG A 114 -5.37 -3.68 14.30
N ASN A 115 -4.78 -3.16 13.24
CA ASN A 115 -4.08 -3.94 12.24
C ASN A 115 -3.16 -3.03 11.39
N PRO A 116 -2.18 -3.60 10.68
CA PRO A 116 -1.25 -2.82 9.86
C PRO A 116 -1.86 -2.26 8.57
N PHE A 117 -3.08 -2.67 8.19
CA PHE A 117 -3.69 -2.29 6.91
C PHE A 117 -4.57 -1.03 7.00
N ILE A 118 -4.93 -0.59 8.21
CA ILE A 118 -5.48 0.75 8.45
C ILE A 118 -4.38 1.81 8.48
N ASN A 119 -4.73 3.08 8.27
CA ASN A 119 -3.72 4.14 8.14
C ASN A 119 -2.89 4.32 9.41
N ALA A 120 -3.53 4.29 10.59
CA ALA A 120 -2.81 4.38 11.86
C ALA A 120 -1.81 3.24 12.05
N GLY A 121 -2.18 2.02 11.66
CA GLY A 121 -1.28 0.86 11.69
C GLY A 121 -0.10 1.03 10.74
N ALA A 122 -0.36 1.46 9.52
CA ALA A 122 0.69 1.69 8.53
C ALA A 122 1.68 2.81 8.92
N LEU A 123 1.23 3.83 9.68
CA LEU A 123 2.11 4.84 10.26
C LEU A 123 3.03 4.23 11.33
N VAL A 124 2.51 3.37 12.21
CA VAL A 124 3.34 2.62 13.19
C VAL A 124 4.34 1.69 12.49
N ILE A 125 3.91 0.98 11.43
CA ILE A 125 4.82 0.16 10.59
C ILE A 125 5.94 1.03 10.01
N THR A 126 5.60 2.19 9.47
CA THR A 126 6.60 3.11 8.88
C THR A 126 7.59 3.61 9.92
N ASP A 127 7.12 3.95 11.12
CA ASP A 127 7.97 4.34 12.25
C ASP A 127 8.91 3.21 12.70
N VAL A 128 8.45 1.97 12.70
CA VAL A 128 9.31 0.81 12.99
C VAL A 128 10.43 0.71 11.96
N ILE A 129 10.15 0.87 10.67
CA ILE A 129 11.15 0.84 9.61
C ILE A 129 12.18 1.96 9.81
N LEU A 130 11.71 3.20 10.06
CA LEU A 130 12.57 4.36 10.34
C LEU A 130 13.47 4.15 11.56
N SER A 131 12.97 3.48 12.60
CA SER A 131 13.74 3.19 13.81
C SER A 131 14.89 2.18 13.56
N HIS A 132 14.78 1.35 12.53
CA HIS A 132 15.79 0.35 12.19
C HIS A 132 16.70 0.78 11.03
N LEU A 133 16.26 1.71 10.18
CA LEU A 133 16.91 2.05 8.92
C LEU A 133 16.99 3.56 8.70
N HIS A 134 18.18 4.07 8.43
CA HIS A 134 18.39 5.48 8.06
C HIS A 134 17.74 5.87 6.72
N ASN A 135 17.65 4.93 5.77
CA ASN A 135 17.16 5.19 4.41
C ASN A 135 15.84 4.45 4.14
N ALA A 136 14.86 4.54 5.05
CA ALA A 136 13.60 3.79 4.99
C ALA A 136 12.92 3.81 3.60
N LYS A 137 12.82 5.01 2.99
CA LYS A 137 12.21 5.19 1.66
C LYS A 137 12.89 4.33 0.59
N SER A 138 14.19 4.50 0.39
CA SER A 138 14.90 3.75 -0.67
C SER A 138 14.94 2.25 -0.37
N THR A 139 15.04 1.85 0.91
CA THR A 139 15.03 0.43 1.26
C THR A 139 13.69 -0.23 0.92
N VAL A 140 12.56 0.43 1.17
CA VAL A 140 11.24 -0.09 0.75
C VAL A 140 11.13 -0.16 -0.76
N LEU A 141 11.60 0.86 -1.49
CA LEU A 141 11.60 0.86 -2.95
C LEU A 141 12.42 -0.30 -3.51
N ASP A 142 13.64 -0.49 -3.01
CA ASP A 142 14.53 -1.57 -3.46
C ASP A 142 13.99 -2.95 -3.08
N PHE A 143 13.29 -3.07 -1.94
CA PHE A 143 12.58 -4.27 -1.57
C PHE A 143 11.46 -4.61 -2.57
N VAL A 144 10.64 -3.63 -2.96
CA VAL A 144 9.58 -3.82 -3.98
C VAL A 144 10.17 -4.18 -5.35
N ARG A 145 11.26 -3.52 -5.75
CA ARG A 145 12.00 -3.85 -7.00
C ARG A 145 12.52 -5.28 -6.97
N SER A 146 13.08 -5.72 -5.84
CA SER A 146 13.57 -7.09 -5.68
C SER A 146 12.45 -8.13 -5.76
N LEU A 147 11.30 -7.87 -5.15
CA LEU A 147 10.16 -8.81 -5.17
C LEU A 147 9.48 -8.89 -6.54
N SER A 148 9.40 -7.76 -7.25
CA SER A 148 8.78 -7.69 -8.57
C SER A 148 9.72 -8.08 -9.72
N GLY A 149 11.03 -8.08 -9.48
CA GLY A 149 12.03 -8.21 -10.54
C GLY A 149 12.07 -7.02 -11.49
N ASN A 150 11.49 -5.87 -11.10
CA ASN A 150 11.40 -4.68 -11.94
C ASN A 150 12.23 -3.52 -11.35
N PRO A 151 13.41 -3.22 -11.91
CA PRO A 151 14.25 -2.13 -11.43
C PRO A 151 13.72 -0.73 -11.78
N THR A 152 12.74 -0.62 -12.69
CA THR A 152 12.22 0.67 -13.16
C THR A 152 11.09 1.24 -12.30
N ILE A 153 10.69 0.56 -11.23
CA ILE A 153 9.74 1.10 -10.26
C ILE A 153 10.41 2.31 -9.59
N GLU A 154 9.70 3.43 -9.51
CA GLU A 154 10.17 4.68 -8.93
C GLU A 154 9.04 5.34 -8.13
N PHE A 155 9.38 6.33 -7.31
CA PHE A 155 8.37 7.13 -6.63
C PHE A 155 7.72 8.12 -7.59
N ASP A 156 6.40 8.24 -7.52
CA ASP A 156 5.71 9.38 -8.11
C ASP A 156 5.80 10.60 -7.17
N HIS A 157 6.80 11.44 -7.39
CA HIS A 157 7.02 12.62 -6.56
C HIS A 157 5.86 13.62 -6.59
N ALA A 158 5.06 13.67 -7.67
CA ALA A 158 3.89 14.53 -7.74
C ALA A 158 2.78 14.00 -6.83
N VAL A 159 2.53 12.69 -6.87
CA VAL A 159 1.60 12.02 -5.95
C VAL A 159 2.07 12.20 -4.50
N ALA A 160 3.35 11.94 -4.19
CA ALA A 160 3.88 12.11 -2.83
C ALA A 160 3.68 13.54 -2.30
N ALA A 161 3.92 14.56 -3.14
CA ALA A 161 3.72 15.96 -2.78
C ALA A 161 2.23 16.30 -2.55
N SER A 162 1.33 15.83 -3.41
CA SER A 162 -0.11 16.02 -3.27
C SER A 162 -0.69 15.31 -2.05
N GLU A 163 -0.24 14.07 -1.78
CA GLU A 163 -0.59 13.32 -0.57
C GLU A 163 -0.14 14.06 0.69
N ARG A 164 1.09 14.59 0.69
CA ARG A 164 1.59 15.41 1.81
C ARG A 164 0.77 16.69 2.00
N ALA A 165 0.40 17.38 0.92
CA ALA A 165 -0.37 18.61 0.98
C ALA A 165 -1.82 18.41 1.49
N THR A 166 -2.42 17.25 1.24
CA THR A 166 -3.82 16.94 1.58
C THR A 166 -3.98 15.96 2.73
N GLY A 167 -2.89 15.39 3.23
CA GLY A 167 -2.82 14.31 4.23
C GLY A 167 -3.14 14.71 5.68
N HIS A 168 -3.99 15.72 5.90
CA HIS A 168 -4.31 16.24 7.24
C HIS A 168 -4.79 15.16 8.23
N ARG A 169 -5.57 14.18 7.75
CA ARG A 169 -6.03 13.06 8.60
C ARG A 169 -4.86 12.18 9.04
N ASN A 170 -3.91 11.90 8.16
CA ASN A 170 -2.72 11.12 8.50
C ASN A 170 -1.84 11.91 9.47
N ALA A 171 -1.69 13.23 9.27
CA ALA A 171 -0.97 14.09 10.21
C ALA A 171 -1.61 14.08 11.61
N ALA A 172 -2.94 14.21 11.69
CA ALA A 172 -3.66 14.10 12.96
C ALA A 172 -3.43 12.74 13.62
N MET A 173 -3.53 11.64 12.89
CA MET A 173 -3.23 10.30 13.42
C MET A 173 -1.77 10.17 13.89
N ALA A 174 -0.80 10.68 13.15
CA ALA A 174 0.61 10.60 13.52
C ALA A 174 0.89 11.34 14.83
N HIS A 175 0.41 12.58 14.99
CA HIS A 175 0.54 13.31 16.26
C HIS A 175 -0.23 12.64 17.40
N PHE A 176 -1.38 12.04 17.12
CA PHE A 176 -2.14 11.29 18.11
C PHE A 176 -1.36 10.07 18.61
N LEU A 177 -0.85 9.24 17.70
CA LEU A 177 0.02 8.11 18.03
C LEU A 177 1.26 8.54 18.81
N LYS A 178 1.89 9.68 18.43
CA LYS A 178 3.01 10.27 19.17
C LYS A 178 2.64 10.64 20.59
N GLY A 179 1.45 11.23 20.81
CA GLY A 179 0.93 11.57 22.12
C GLY A 179 0.61 10.36 23.02
N PHE A 180 0.42 9.18 22.43
CA PHE A 180 0.27 7.90 23.13
C PHE A 180 1.59 7.12 23.22
N ASP A 181 2.74 7.76 22.94
CA ASP A 181 4.07 7.14 22.94
C ASP A 181 4.21 5.93 21.99
N ASN A 182 3.36 5.84 20.96
CA ASN A 182 3.40 4.78 19.96
C ASN A 182 4.04 5.21 18.63
N LEU A 183 4.72 6.36 18.59
CA LEU A 183 5.70 6.69 17.54
C LEU A 183 7.01 7.12 18.19
N ASN A 184 8.11 6.50 17.78
CA ASN A 184 9.43 6.80 18.34
C ASN A 184 10.09 7.97 17.61
N ASN A 185 9.86 8.09 16.30
CA ASN A 185 10.43 9.13 15.45
C ASN A 185 9.55 10.39 15.44
N ASP A 186 10.02 11.43 14.75
CA ASP A 186 9.23 12.64 14.53
C ASP A 186 8.05 12.33 13.58
N PRO A 187 6.82 12.79 13.88
CA PRO A 187 5.67 12.61 13.00
C PRO A 187 5.90 13.07 11.55
N ASP A 188 6.65 14.15 11.32
CA ASP A 188 6.90 14.65 9.97
C ASP A 188 7.79 13.70 9.15
N ASP A 189 8.77 13.06 9.79
CA ASP A 189 9.64 12.06 9.15
C ASP A 189 8.85 10.79 8.81
N VAL A 190 7.96 10.35 9.72
CA VAL A 190 7.07 9.20 9.50
C VAL A 190 6.11 9.47 8.34
N LEU A 191 5.50 10.66 8.31
CA LEU A 191 4.58 11.06 7.24
C LEU A 191 5.29 11.16 5.90
N ASP A 192 6.48 11.76 5.86
CA ASP A 192 7.27 11.87 4.62
C ASP A 192 7.56 10.50 4.02
N ALA A 193 8.03 9.55 4.83
CA ALA A 193 8.28 8.18 4.36
C ALA A 193 6.97 7.48 3.94
N TYR A 194 5.91 7.61 4.73
CA TYR A 194 4.61 6.99 4.45
C TYR A 194 4.03 7.44 3.10
N PHE A 195 4.07 8.75 2.80
CA PHE A 195 3.57 9.28 1.53
C PHE A 195 4.39 8.81 0.33
N HIS A 196 5.70 8.66 0.48
CA HIS A 196 6.54 8.06 -0.57
C HIS A 196 6.24 6.57 -0.76
N HIS A 197 5.99 5.81 0.31
CA HIS A 197 5.62 4.40 0.16
C HIS A 197 4.30 4.22 -0.60
N CYS A 198 3.37 5.17 -0.45
CA CYS A 198 2.09 5.16 -1.17
C CYS A 198 2.18 5.66 -2.61
N SER A 199 3.20 6.46 -2.96
CA SER A 199 3.30 7.15 -4.25
C SER A 199 3.91 6.30 -5.34
#